data_AF-A0A662QBM9-F1
#
_entry.id   AF-A0A662QBM9-F1
#
_cell.length_a   1.000
_cell.length_b   1.000
_cell.length_c   1.000
_cell.angle_alpha   90.00
_cell.angle_beta   90.00
_cell.angle_gamma   90.00
#
_symmetry.space_group_name_H-M   'P 1'
#
loop_
_entity.id
_entity.type
_entity.pdbx_description
1 polymer ?
#
loop_
_entity_poly.entity_id
_entity_poly.type
_entity_poly.pdbx_seq_one_letter_code
_entity_poly.pdbx_strand_id
1 'polypeptide(L)' 'SMAVSPLGEVIAKCPRLREDSRIVEIDLNEVEQARYSRPVLKDARREDAEELLKAYLNRES' A
#
# COMPACT_ATOMS: atom_id res chain seq x y z
N SER A 1 3.08 -10.82 -11.62
CA SER A 1 3.13 -10.37 -10.21
C SER A 1 4.08 -9.20 -10.06
N MET A 2 3.98 -8.43 -8.98
CA MET A 2 4.81 -7.25 -8.72
C MET A 2 5.08 -7.12 -7.21
N ALA A 3 6.30 -6.75 -6.85
CA ALA A 3 6.70 -6.38 -5.50
C ALA A 3 7.02 -4.89 -5.46
N VAL A 4 6.59 -4.21 -4.39
CA VAL A 4 6.65 -2.74 -4.25
C VAL A 4 7.15 -2.38 -2.86
N SER A 5 7.99 -1.36 -2.76
CA SER A 5 8.48 -0.83 -1.49
C SER A 5 7.38 -0.07 -0.73
N PRO A 6 7.53 0.14 0.59
CA PRO A 6 6.60 0.96 1.37
C PRO A 6 6.43 2.40 0.86
N LEU A 7 7.37 2.92 0.07
CA LEU A 7 7.31 4.24 -0.55
C LEU A 7 6.70 4.25 -1.96
N GLY A 8 6.34 3.07 -2.50
CA GLY A 8 5.67 2.91 -3.78
C GLY A 8 6.60 2.59 -4.96
N GLU A 9 7.88 2.33 -4.72
CA GLU A 9 8.82 1.96 -5.79
C GLU A 9 8.65 0.50 -6.20
N VAL A 10 8.66 0.22 -7.50
CA VAL A 10 8.54 -1.16 -8.01
C VAL A 10 9.90 -1.85 -7.93
N ILE A 11 10.05 -2.78 -6.99
CA ILE A 11 11.30 -3.50 -6.74
C ILE A 11 11.44 -4.70 -7.68
N ALA A 12 10.33 -5.35 -8.02
CA ALA A 12 10.32 -6.43 -9.00
C ALA A 12 8.98 -6.51 -9.72
N LYS A 13 9.00 -6.87 -11.01
CA LYS A 13 7.79 -7.08 -11.82
C LYS A 13 8.00 -8.23 -12.77
N CYS A 14 7.20 -9.29 -12.64
CA CYS A 14 7.23 -10.43 -13.55
C CYS A 14 6.45 -10.10 -14.84
N PRO A 15 6.93 -10.56 -16.01
CA PRO A 15 6.19 -10.48 -17.27
C PRO A 15 4.87 -11.27 -17.20
N ARG A 16 3.89 -10.88 -18.03
CA ARG A 16 2.55 -11.52 -18.03
C ARG A 16 2.47 -12.79 -18.86
N LEU A 17 3.34 -12.93 -19.86
CA LEU A 17 3.21 -13.92 -20.93
C LEU A 17 4.15 -15.13 -20.77
N ARG A 18 4.97 -15.15 -19.71
CA ARG A 18 5.93 -16.22 -19.45
C ARG A 18 6.03 -16.43 -17.95
N GLU A 19 6.26 -17.69 -17.58
CA GLU A 19 6.58 -18.06 -16.22
C GLU A 19 7.97 -17.50 -15.87
N ASP A 20 8.04 -16.70 -14.80
CA ASP A 20 9.23 -16.01 -14.33
C ASP A 20 9.16 -15.93 -12.79
N SER A 21 10.00 -16.74 -12.12
CA SER A 21 10.10 -16.76 -10.67
C SER A 21 11.23 -15.83 -10.22
N ARG A 22 10.90 -14.90 -9.32
CA ARG A 22 11.87 -13.94 -8.77
C ARG A 22 11.86 -13.99 -7.25
N ILE A 23 13.05 -14.04 -6.67
CA ILE A 23 13.28 -13.87 -5.24
C ILE A 23 13.66 -12.42 -5.03
N VAL A 24 13.04 -11.77 -4.04
CA VAL A 24 13.29 -10.38 -3.68
C VAL A 24 13.61 -10.35 -2.19
N GLU A 25 14.72 -9.71 -1.83
CA GLU A 25 15.03 -9.43 -0.44
C GLU A 25 14.25 -8.19 0.01
N ILE A 26 13.62 -8.26 1.18
CA ILE A 26 12.81 -7.19 1.73
C ILE A 26 13.39 -6.82 3.09
N ASP A 27 13.82 -5.57 3.24
CA ASP A 27 14.17 -5.02 4.55
C ASP A 27 12.93 -4.45 5.23
N LEU A 28 12.56 -5.04 6.37
CA LEU A 28 11.40 -4.59 7.14
C LEU A 28 11.66 -3.26 7.87
N ASN A 29 12.92 -2.86 8.06
CA ASN A 29 13.27 -1.58 8.67
C ASN A 29 12.88 -0.38 7.77
N GLU A 30 12.75 -0.59 6.46
CA GLU A 30 12.27 0.44 5.53
C GLU A 30 10.85 0.92 5.87
N VAL A 31 10.04 0.06 6.52
CA VAL A 31 8.68 0.43 6.94
C VAL A 31 8.71 1.54 7.99
N GLU A 32 9.65 1.48 8.93
CA GLU A 32 9.81 2.52 9.94
C GLU A 32 10.22 3.85 9.29
N GLN A 33 11.19 3.83 8.39
CA GLN A 33 11.63 5.01 7.64
C GLN A 33 10.50 5.61 6.79
N ALA A 34 9.72 4.76 6.13
CA ALA A 34 8.56 5.19 5.36
C ALA A 34 7.53 5.89 6.23
N ARG A 35 7.24 5.38 7.44
CA ARG A 35 6.31 6.01 8.38
C ARG A 35 6.81 7.34 8.93
N TYR A 36 8.12 7.52 9.11
CA TYR A 36 8.67 8.84 9.47
C TYR A 36 8.55 9.84 8.32
N SER A 37 8.84 9.42 7.08
CA SER A 37 8.77 10.31 5.91
C SER A 37 7.33 10.69 5.52
N ARG A 38 6.39 9.76 5.71
CA ARG A 38 4.96 9.91 5.39
C ARG A 38 4.14 9.31 6.54
N PRO A 39 3.84 10.10 7.59
CA PRO A 39 3.20 9.60 8.80
C PRO A 39 1.67 9.44 8.63
N VAL A 40 1.26 8.70 7.60
CA VAL A 40 -0.15 8.50 7.22
C VAL A 40 -1.00 8.06 8.40
N LEU A 41 -0.49 7.14 9.24
CA LEU A 41 -1.24 6.64 10.40
C LEU A 41 -1.42 7.70 11.50
N LYS A 42 -0.48 8.65 11.63
CA LYS A 42 -0.58 9.75 12.59
C LYS A 42 -1.57 10.81 12.10
N ASP A 43 -1.56 11.07 10.80
CA ASP A 43 -2.36 12.13 10.19
C ASP A 43 -3.78 11.68 9.82
N ALA A 44 -4.02 10.36 9.76
CA ALA A 44 -5.32 9.79 9.47
C ALA A 44 -6.35 10.15 10.55
N ARG A 45 -7.51 10.65 10.09
CA ARG A 45 -8.68 10.92 10.94
C ARG A 45 -9.68 9.79 10.78
N ARG A 46 -10.15 9.26 11.90
CA ARG A 46 -11.13 8.17 11.89
C ARG A 46 -12.45 8.63 11.28
N GLU A 47 -12.80 9.89 11.53
CA GLU A 47 -14.04 10.54 11.09
C GLU A 47 -14.14 10.52 9.55
N ASP A 48 -13.05 10.82 8.85
CA ASP A 48 -13.02 10.79 7.37
C ASP A 48 -13.35 9.39 6.84
N ALA A 49 -12.83 8.34 7.48
CA ALA A 49 -13.11 6.96 7.12
C ALA A 49 -14.57 6.56 7.42
N GLU A 50 -15.14 7.03 8.53
CA GLU A 50 -16.54 6.83 8.88
C GLU A 50 -17.49 7.52 7.89
N GLU A 51 -17.16 8.73 7.44
CA GLU A 51 -17.93 9.45 6.44
C GLU A 51 -17.91 8.77 5.07
N LEU A 52 -16.73 8.27 4.65
CA LEU A 52 -16.61 7.47 3.43
C LEU A 52 -17.49 6.21 3.48
N LEU A 53 -17.52 5.52 4.62
CA LEU A 53 -18.35 4.35 4.81
C LEU A 53 -19.85 4.69 4.74
N LYS A 54 -20.28 5.77 5.41
CA LYS A 54 -21.67 6.23 5.36
C LYS A 54 -22.11 6.58 3.94
N ALA A 55 -21.26 7.29 3.19
CA ALA A 55 -21.55 7.67 1.80
C ALA A 55 -21.70 6.45 0.90
N TYR A 56 -20.87 5.42 1.08
CA TYR A 56 -20.97 4.16 0.35
C TYR A 56 -22.31 3.47 0.60
N LEU A 57 -22.70 3.29 1.87
CA LEU A 57 -23.93 2.60 2.25
C LEU A 57 -25.19 3.33 1.77
N ASN A 58 -25.19 4.66 1.83
CA ASN A 58 -26.31 5.48 1.33
C ASN A 58 -26.47 5.43 -0.19
N ARG A 59 -25.40 5.12 -0.93
CA ARG A 59 -25.45 4.98 -2.40
C ARG A 59 -26.04 3.64 -2.84
N GLU A 60 -25.86 2.59 -2.04
CA GLU A 60 -26.40 1.26 -2.32
C GLU A 60 -27.86 1.08 -1.85
N SER A 61 -28.39 2.06 -1.12
CA SER A 61 -29.78 2.11 -0.63
C SER A 61 -30.71 2.80 -1.62
#